data_AF-A0A1V9YXZ9-F1
#
_entry.id   AF-A0A1V9YXZ9-F1
#
_cell.length_a   1.000
_cell.length_b   1.000
_cell.length_c   1.000
_cell.angle_alpha   90.00
_cell.angle_beta   90.00
_cell.angle_gamma   90.00
#
_symmetry.space_group_name_H-M   'P 1'
#
loop_
_entity.id
_entity.type
_entity.pdbx_description
1 polymer ?
#
loop_
_entity_poly.entity_id
_entity_poly.type
_entity_poly.pdbx_seq_one_letter_code
_entity_poly.pdbx_strand_id
1 'polypeptide(L)'
;MERYNKRWESERFFYCNVAIAPIDHFSISIMTKSNPWTLNTLPVIGTATSEGCLCQACKKNINEGDIRVGLIFHHLNGYIALDWHHLTCCENPWHLPTLDGFDLLTDEEKHKVHAWIKQSKIGA
;
A
#
# COMPACT_ATOMS: atom_id res chain seq x y z
N MET A 1 -22.82 -7.25 -12.09
CA MET A 1 -21.64 -6.45 -12.49
C MET A 1 -21.62 -5.18 -11.65
N GLU A 2 -20.42 -4.70 -11.35
CA GLU A 2 -20.09 -3.48 -10.59
C GLU A 2 -20.32 -3.48 -9.07
N ARG A 3 -19.28 -3.93 -8.35
CA ARG A 3 -18.86 -3.25 -7.11
C ARG A 3 -17.45 -2.68 -7.34
N TYR A 4 -17.36 -1.69 -8.21
CA TYR A 4 -16.18 -0.82 -8.31
C TYR A 4 -16.16 0.06 -7.05
N ASN A 5 -15.47 -0.41 -6.01
CA ASN A 5 -15.42 0.26 -4.72
C ASN A 5 -14.43 1.41 -4.82
N LYS A 6 -14.94 2.66 -4.87
CA LYS A 6 -14.21 3.94 -4.91
C LYS A 6 -13.34 4.24 -3.68
N ARG A 7 -12.89 3.21 -2.96
CA ARG A 7 -12.22 3.38 -1.66
C ARG A 7 -10.78 3.89 -1.78
N TRP A 8 -10.21 3.85 -2.98
CA TRP A 8 -8.84 4.25 -3.28
C TRP A 8 -8.70 5.69 -3.79
N GLU A 9 -9.81 6.42 -4.02
CA GLU A 9 -9.76 7.62 -4.87
C GLU A 9 -9.69 8.99 -4.17
N SER A 10 -9.89 9.18 -2.86
CA SER A 10 -9.73 10.57 -2.35
C SER A 10 -9.53 10.90 -0.87
N GLU A 11 -9.94 10.15 0.16
CA GLU A 11 -10.15 10.83 1.46
C GLU A 11 -9.72 10.12 2.77
N ARG A 12 -8.78 9.17 2.76
CA ARG A 12 -8.22 8.63 4.02
C ARG A 12 -6.71 8.40 4.01
N PHE A 13 -5.95 9.41 3.58
CA PHE A 13 -4.51 9.47 3.83
C PHE A 13 -4.30 9.93 5.28
N PHE A 14 -4.42 9.02 6.24
CA PHE A 14 -4.10 9.30 7.64
C PHE A 14 -2.58 9.27 7.82
N TYR A 15 -2.04 10.47 8.04
CA TYR A 15 -0.83 10.79 8.79
C TYR A 15 -0.10 9.60 9.42
N CYS A 16 1.02 9.22 8.80
CA CYS A 16 2.15 8.74 9.59
C CYS A 16 2.74 9.98 10.29
N ASN A 17 2.98 9.88 11.61
CA ASN A 17 3.45 10.96 12.48
C ASN A 17 4.78 11.58 11.99
N VAL A 18 4.72 12.58 11.12
CA VAL A 18 5.79 13.57 10.97
C VAL A 18 5.21 14.89 11.44
N ALA A 19 5.58 15.27 12.67
CA ALA A 19 5.29 16.59 13.20
C ALA A 19 5.98 17.62 12.29
N ILE A 20 5.20 18.39 11.54
CA ILE A 20 5.67 19.59 10.85
C ILE A 20 4.94 20.76 11.49
N ALA A 21 5.72 21.62 12.15
CA ALA A 21 5.27 22.82 12.85
C ALA A 21 4.60 23.83 11.88
N PRO A 22 3.72 24.72 12.37
CA PRO A 22 3.03 25.68 11.52
C PRO A 22 3.96 26.83 11.14
N ILE A 23 4.00 27.19 9.87
CA ILE A 23 4.55 28.47 9.41
C ILE A 23 3.38 29.33 8.95
N ASP A 24 3.24 30.45 9.63
CA ASP A 24 2.23 31.49 9.40
C ASP A 24 2.33 32.11 7.99
N HIS A 25 1.14 32.39 7.45
CA HIS A 25 0.79 33.54 6.61
C HIS A 25 1.44 33.71 5.23
N PHE A 26 0.76 33.26 4.16
CA PHE A 26 0.51 34.07 2.95
C PHE A 26 -0.53 33.45 1.99
N SER A 27 -1.57 34.24 1.67
CA SER A 27 -2.37 34.29 0.43
C SER A 27 -3.05 33.01 -0.12
N ILE A 28 -4.37 32.95 0.06
CA ILE A 28 -5.29 31.95 -0.51
C ILE A 28 -5.43 32.17 -2.02
N SER A 29 -4.80 31.32 -2.82
CA SER A 29 -5.25 31.02 -4.19
C SER A 29 -6.14 29.79 -4.15
N ILE A 30 -7.35 29.92 -4.68
CA ILE A 30 -8.33 28.83 -4.78
C ILE A 30 -7.82 27.85 -5.85
N MET A 31 -6.93 26.93 -5.47
CA MET A 31 -6.65 25.75 -6.26
C MET A 31 -7.74 24.73 -5.97
N THR A 32 -8.39 24.23 -7.01
CA THR A 32 -9.23 23.03 -6.92
C THR A 32 -8.44 21.97 -6.16
N LYS A 33 -9.04 21.37 -5.12
CA LYS A 33 -8.42 20.37 -4.24
C LYS A 33 -8.11 19.08 -5.01
N SER A 34 -7.19 19.10 -5.96
CA SER A 34 -6.63 17.89 -6.54
C SER A 34 -5.77 17.21 -5.48
N ASN A 35 -5.98 15.91 -5.28
CA ASN A 35 -5.09 15.11 -4.44
C ASN A 35 -3.67 15.22 -5.03
N PRO A 36 -2.68 15.74 -4.29
CA PRO A 36 -1.33 15.91 -4.81
C PRO A 36 -0.55 14.59 -4.84
N TRP A 37 -1.16 13.48 -4.42
CA TRP A 37 -0.60 12.14 -4.48
C TRP A 37 -1.13 11.36 -5.68
N THR A 38 -0.20 10.81 -6.48
CA THR A 38 -0.51 9.94 -7.61
C THR A 38 0.02 8.53 -7.34
N LEU A 39 -0.84 7.51 -7.51
CA LEU A 39 -0.44 6.11 -7.56
C LEU A 39 0.18 5.84 -8.93
N ASN A 40 1.49 6.11 -9.08
CA ASN A 40 2.14 6.10 -10.39
C ASN A 40 3.10 4.92 -10.60
N THR A 41 3.21 4.02 -9.64
CA THR A 41 4.22 2.96 -9.62
C THR A 41 3.58 1.59 -9.40
N LEU A 42 4.20 0.57 -10.02
CA LEU A 42 3.83 -0.83 -9.80
C LEU A 42 3.93 -1.12 -8.29
N PRO A 43 2.90 -1.76 -7.69
CA PRO A 43 2.99 -2.19 -6.31
C PRO A 43 4.21 -3.10 -6.09
N VAL A 44 4.79 -3.03 -4.90
CA VAL A 44 5.93 -3.84 -4.50
C VAL A 44 5.49 -4.96 -3.57
N ILE A 45 6.23 -6.06 -3.54
CA ILE A 45 6.07 -7.15 -2.57
C ILE A 45 7.42 -7.44 -1.92
N GLY A 46 7.41 -7.77 -0.64
CA GLY A 46 8.61 -8.15 0.07
C GLY A 46 8.33 -8.63 1.47
N THR A 47 9.39 -9.06 2.15
CA THR A 47 9.33 -9.50 3.54
C THR A 47 9.62 -8.34 4.49
N ALA A 48 8.87 -8.24 5.58
CA ALA A 48 9.09 -7.22 6.59
C ALA A 48 10.43 -7.46 7.30
N THR A 49 11.33 -6.48 7.24
CA THR A 49 12.66 -6.52 7.86
C THR A 49 12.69 -5.94 9.28
N SER A 50 11.57 -5.38 9.73
CA SER A 50 11.41 -4.82 11.07
C SER A 50 9.95 -4.80 11.48
N GLU A 51 9.71 -4.86 12.79
CA GLU A 51 8.41 -4.61 13.38
C GLU A 51 8.15 -3.10 13.44
N GLY A 52 6.90 -2.68 13.18
CA GLY A 52 6.48 -1.29 13.36
C GLY A 52 5.61 -0.70 12.26
N CYS A 53 5.41 -1.43 11.15
CA CYS A 53 4.46 -1.01 10.12
C CYS A 53 3.04 -1.53 10.42
N LEU A 54 2.05 -0.66 10.28
CA LEU A 54 0.63 -1.04 10.34
C LEU A 54 0.10 -1.31 8.94
N CYS A 55 -0.66 -2.40 8.80
CA CYS A 55 -1.39 -2.67 7.57
C CYS A 55 -2.50 -1.63 7.37
N GLN A 56 -2.51 -0.97 6.21
CA GLN A 56 -3.46 0.11 5.96
C GLN A 56 -4.91 -0.37 5.75
N ALA A 57 -5.11 -1.65 5.44
CA ALA A 57 -6.44 -2.25 5.28
C ALA A 57 -7.08 -2.64 6.62
N CYS A 58 -6.35 -3.39 7.47
CA CYS A 58 -6.90 -3.97 8.70
C CYS A 58 -6.45 -3.24 9.99
N LYS A 59 -5.51 -2.29 9.88
CA LYS A 59 -4.94 -1.48 10.98
C LYS A 59 -4.25 -2.29 12.09
N LYS A 60 -3.82 -3.52 11.77
CA LYS A 60 -3.00 -4.37 12.65
C LYS A 60 -1.53 -4.32 12.24
N ASN A 61 -0.65 -4.66 13.17
CA ASN A 61 0.80 -4.75 12.93
C ASN A 61 1.12 -5.79 11.84
N ILE A 62 2.12 -5.45 11.04
CA ILE A 62 2.86 -6.36 10.18
C ILE A 62 4.14 -6.70 10.95
N ASN A 63 4.33 -7.96 11.29
CA ASN A 63 5.46 -8.41 12.09
C ASN A 63 6.69 -8.63 11.21
N GLU A 64 7.87 -8.64 11.81
CA GLU A 64 9.09 -9.01 11.10
C GLU A 64 8.98 -10.44 10.55
N GLY A 65 9.44 -10.64 9.32
CA GLY A 65 9.30 -11.91 8.59
C GLY A 65 7.95 -12.09 7.86
N ASP A 66 6.96 -11.22 8.08
CA ASP A 66 5.69 -11.30 7.34
C ASP A 66 5.87 -10.82 5.89
N ILE A 67 5.23 -11.52 4.94
CA ILE A 67 5.10 -11.06 3.56
C ILE A 67 4.10 -9.90 3.51
N ARG A 68 4.53 -8.78 2.96
CA ARG A 68 3.74 -7.55 2.82
C ARG A 68 3.77 -7.00 1.40
N VAL A 69 2.72 -6.27 1.06
CA VAL A 69 2.54 -5.62 -0.24
C VAL A 69 2.50 -4.10 -0.03
N GLY A 70 3.27 -3.38 -0.83
CA GLY A 70 3.42 -1.92 -0.72
C GLY A 70 2.82 -1.20 -1.93
N LEU A 71 2.02 -0.17 -1.67
CA LEU A 71 1.56 0.79 -2.68
C LEU A 71 2.40 2.06 -2.58
N ILE A 72 3.09 2.41 -3.65
CA ILE A 72 3.94 3.60 -3.72
C ILE A 72 3.13 4.76 -4.27
N PHE A 73 3.16 5.89 -3.56
CA PHE A 73 2.52 7.13 -3.97
C PHE A 73 3.57 8.21 -4.14
N HIS A 74 3.49 8.94 -5.25
CA HIS A 74 4.34 10.09 -5.51
C HIS A 74 3.55 11.38 -5.27
N HIS A 75 4.10 12.27 -4.46
CA HIS A 75 3.58 13.63 -4.31
C HIS A 75 4.10 14.51 -5.45
N LEU A 76 3.30 15.49 -5.89
CA LEU A 76 3.72 16.49 -6.87
C LEU A 76 4.99 17.28 -6.47
N ASN A 77 5.24 17.40 -5.17
CA ASN A 77 6.45 18.06 -4.62
C ASN A 77 7.66 17.10 -4.47
N GLY A 78 7.60 15.89 -5.04
CA GLY A 78 8.72 14.94 -5.03
C GLY A 78 8.82 14.04 -3.79
N TYR A 79 7.86 14.11 -2.86
CA TYR A 79 7.79 13.15 -1.75
C TYR A 79 7.29 11.78 -2.22
N ILE A 80 7.72 10.72 -1.53
CA ILE A 80 7.24 9.35 -1.76
C ILE A 80 6.61 8.86 -0.46
N ALA A 81 5.39 8.33 -0.56
CA ALA A 81 4.72 7.61 0.52
C ALA A 81 4.57 6.13 0.13
N LEU A 82 4.56 5.26 1.13
CA LEU A 82 4.43 3.82 0.95
C LEU A 82 3.41 3.27 1.93
N ASP A 83 2.31 2.75 1.40
CA ASP A 83 1.30 2.07 2.21
C ASP A 83 1.55 0.57 2.20
N TRP A 84 1.81 0.02 3.38
CA TRP A 84 1.99 -1.41 3.57
C TRP A 84 0.68 -2.12 3.88
N HIS A 85 0.53 -3.33 3.33
CA HIS A 85 -0.61 -4.21 3.53
C HIS A 85 -0.13 -5.64 3.80
N HIS A 86 -0.86 -6.40 4.62
CA HIS A 86 -0.65 -7.85 4.72
C HIS A 86 -0.94 -8.51 3.37
N LEU A 87 -0.24 -9.60 3.08
CA LEU A 87 -0.52 -10.48 1.94
C LEU A 87 -2.02 -10.85 1.83
N THR A 88 -2.64 -11.20 2.96
CA THR A 88 -4.05 -11.63 3.04
C THR A 88 -5.06 -10.48 2.99
N CYS A 89 -4.61 -9.24 3.11
CA CYS A 89 -5.47 -8.06 3.01
C CYS A 89 -5.58 -7.52 1.57
N CYS A 90 -4.95 -8.19 0.61
CA CYS A 90 -4.99 -7.79 -0.80
C CYS A 90 -6.29 -8.27 -1.47
N GLU A 91 -7.02 -7.37 -2.11
CA GLU A 91 -8.26 -7.69 -2.84
C GLU A 91 -7.99 -8.48 -4.14
N ASN A 92 -6.85 -8.21 -4.78
CA ASN A 92 -6.51 -8.76 -6.10
C ASN A 92 -5.25 -9.65 -6.03
N PRO A 93 -5.29 -10.82 -5.36
CA PRO A 93 -4.10 -11.64 -5.13
C PRO A 93 -3.49 -12.21 -6.43
N TRP A 94 -4.25 -12.27 -7.54
CA TRP A 94 -3.78 -12.79 -8.83
C TRP A 94 -2.59 -12.02 -9.43
N HIS A 95 -2.44 -10.75 -9.10
CA HIS A 95 -1.35 -9.90 -9.58
C HIS A 95 -0.11 -9.94 -8.70
N LEU A 96 -0.14 -10.64 -7.55
CA LEU A 96 1.01 -10.69 -6.63
C LEU A 96 2.31 -11.20 -7.29
N PRO A 97 2.28 -12.21 -8.20
CA PRO A 97 3.50 -12.65 -8.87
C PRO A 97 4.04 -11.67 -9.91
N THR A 98 3.30 -10.62 -10.28
CA THR A 98 3.74 -9.59 -11.22
C THR A 98 4.27 -8.34 -10.52
N LEU A 99 4.30 -8.34 -9.19
CA LEU A 99 4.75 -7.19 -8.41
C LEU A 99 6.27 -7.13 -8.34
N ASP A 100 6.79 -5.91 -8.28
CA ASP A 100 8.22 -5.71 -8.11
C ASP A 100 8.68 -6.25 -6.75
N GLY A 101 9.85 -6.91 -6.72
CA GLY A 101 10.36 -7.63 -5.56
C GLY A 101 9.89 -9.08 -5.41
N PHE A 102 8.93 -9.57 -6.22
CA PHE A 102 8.49 -10.98 -6.13
C PHE A 102 9.63 -11.97 -6.39
N ASP A 103 10.49 -11.67 -7.36
CA ASP A 103 11.61 -12.53 -7.72
C ASP A 103 12.66 -12.65 -6.61
N LEU A 104 12.72 -11.66 -5.71
CA LEU A 104 13.64 -11.60 -4.58
C LEU A 104 13.17 -12.43 -3.37
N LEU A 105 11.91 -12.89 -3.38
CA LEU A 105 11.39 -13.79 -2.36
C LEU A 105 12.06 -15.17 -2.46
N THR A 106 12.24 -15.82 -1.32
CA THR A 106 12.65 -17.22 -1.23
C THR A 106 11.59 -18.15 -1.82
N ASP A 107 11.98 -19.38 -2.18
CA ASP A 107 11.03 -20.36 -2.72
C ASP A 107 9.91 -20.70 -1.72
N GLU A 108 10.20 -20.69 -0.41
CA GLU A 108 9.21 -20.89 0.64
C GLU A 108 8.19 -19.74 0.66
N GLU A 109 8.64 -18.49 0.55
CA GLU A 109 7.78 -17.31 0.52
C GLU A 109 6.94 -17.28 -0.77
N LYS A 110 7.53 -17.59 -1.93
CA LYS A 110 6.80 -17.73 -3.20
C LYS A 110 5.73 -18.81 -3.09
N HIS A 111 6.03 -19.93 -2.44
CA HIS A 111 5.03 -20.97 -2.18
C HIS A 111 3.88 -20.46 -1.30
N LYS A 112 4.15 -19.68 -0.24
CA LYS A 112 3.11 -19.04 0.59
C LYS A 112 2.21 -18.10 -0.23
N VAL A 113 2.80 -17.27 -1.09
CA VAL A 113 2.03 -16.39 -1.99
C VAL A 113 1.14 -17.19 -2.92
N HIS A 114 1.67 -18.22 -3.59
CA HIS A 114 0.87 -19.06 -4.48
C HIS A 114 -0.22 -19.86 -3.75
N ALA A 115 0.04 -20.30 -2.51
CA ALA A 115 -0.95 -20.96 -1.68
C ALA A 115 -2.12 -20.02 -1.35
N TRP A 116 -1.83 -18.77 -0.96
CA TRP A 116 -2.84 -17.75 -0.70
C TRP A 116 -3.67 -17.44 -1.95
N ILE A 117 -3.00 -17.27 -3.09
CA ILE A 117 -3.63 -17.08 -4.39
C ILE A 117 -4.63 -18.22 -4.65
N LYS A 118 -4.21 -19.48 -4.54
CA LYS A 118 -5.10 -20.65 -4.74
C LYS A 118 -6.30 -20.64 -3.80
N GLN A 119 -6.10 -20.35 -2.51
CA GLN A 119 -7.18 -20.27 -1.53
C GLN A 119 -8.20 -19.18 -1.87
N SER A 120 -7.74 -18.03 -2.34
CA SER A 120 -8.59 -16.90 -2.73
C SER A 120 -9.49 -17.22 -3.94
N LYS A 121 -9.15 -18.23 -4.76
CA LYS A 121 -9.99 -18.74 -5.85
C LYS A 121 -11.17 -19.58 -5.38
N ILE A 122 -11.04 -20.21 -4.21
CA ILE A 122 -11.98 -21.23 -3.72
C ILE A 122 -13.14 -20.58 -2.96
N GLY A 123 -12.95 -19.36 -2.44
CA GLY A 123 -13.96 -18.61 -1.69
C GLY A 123 -14.65 -17.46 -2.44
N ALA A 124 -14.44 -17.33 -3.75
CA ALA A 124 -14.99 -16.26 -4.59
C ALA A 124 -16.14 -16.73 -5.49
#